data_AF-A0A4C1WY23-F1
#
_entry.id   AF-A0A4C1WY23-F1
#
_cell.length_a   1.000
_cell.length_b   1.000
_cell.length_c   1.000
_cell.angle_alpha   90.00
_cell.angle_beta   90.00
_cell.angle_gamma   90.00
#
_symmetry.space_group_name_H-M   'P 1'
#
loop_
_entity.id
_entity.type
_entity.pdbx_description
1 polymer ?
#
loop_
_entity_poly.entity_id
_entity_poly.type
_entity_poly.pdbx_seq_one_letter_code
_entity_poly.pdbx_strand_id
1 'polypeptide(L)'
;MTLLIFGAASSPCTAIFIKNRNASGFELEYPEACKTIRLDHYVDDFLKGFDSIEEAKRVSKQVYEVHLKAAFELRVWASNKIEILNEMFVTQNNEKMQLGSDTHIEKSLGL
;
A
#
# COMPACT_ATOMS: atom_id res chain seq x y z
N MET A 1 -3.94 24.59 -5.38
CA MET A 1 -4.03 23.19 -5.87
C MET A 1 -4.38 22.33 -4.66
N THR A 2 -5.58 21.74 -4.64
CA THR A 2 -6.14 21.12 -3.42
C THR A 2 -6.07 19.59 -3.45
N LEU A 3 -5.97 19.01 -4.66
CA LEU A 3 -5.97 17.57 -4.93
C LEU A 3 -5.05 17.29 -6.13
N LEU A 4 -4.54 16.06 -6.22
CA LEU A 4 -3.95 15.51 -7.45
C LEU A 4 -5.05 14.82 -8.25
N ILE A 5 -5.14 15.11 -9.55
CA ILE A 5 -6.15 14.52 -10.42
C ILE A 5 -5.58 13.35 -11.21
N PHE A 6 -6.42 12.36 -11.51
CA PHE A 6 -6.09 11.31 -12.47
C PHE A 6 -5.94 11.89 -13.89
N GLY A 7 -5.03 11.32 -14.67
CA GLY A 7 -4.78 11.71 -16.06
C GLY A 7 -3.89 12.93 -16.26
N ALA A 8 -3.58 13.71 -15.22
CA ALA A 8 -2.56 14.75 -15.34
C ALA A 8 -1.16 14.12 -15.34
N ALA A 9 -0.36 14.46 -16.35
CA ALA A 9 0.97 13.87 -16.58
C ALA A 9 1.93 14.05 -15.38
N SER A 10 1.78 15.13 -14.61
CA SER A 10 2.61 15.41 -13.44
C SER A 10 2.12 14.78 -12.13
N SER A 11 0.86 14.31 -12.07
CA SER A 11 0.27 13.76 -10.85
C SER A 11 1.04 12.56 -10.30
N PRO A 12 1.41 11.54 -11.10
CA PRO A 12 2.13 10.37 -10.57
C PRO A 12 3.47 10.75 -9.94
N CYS A 13 4.26 11.58 -10.63
CA CYS A 13 5.56 12.04 -10.12
C CYS A 13 5.42 12.83 -8.81
N THR A 14 4.42 13.70 -8.73
CA THR A 14 4.15 14.49 -7.53
C THR A 14 3.73 13.61 -6.35
N ALA A 15 2.83 12.65 -6.58
CA ALA A 15 2.38 11.70 -5.57
C ALA A 15 3.55 10.86 -5.04
N ILE A 16 4.37 10.31 -5.95
CA ILE A 16 5.56 9.51 -5.60
C ILE A 16 6.56 10.33 -4.77
N PHE A 17 6.82 11.58 -5.14
CA PHE A 17 7.72 12.45 -4.39
C PHE A 17 7.23 12.68 -2.96
N ILE A 18 5.95 13.05 -2.79
CA ILE A 18 5.37 13.34 -1.46
C ILE A 18 5.34 12.07 -0.61
N LYS A 19 4.95 10.94 -1.20
CA LYS A 19 5.00 9.61 -0.57
C LYS A 19 6.39 9.28 -0.02
N ASN A 20 7.42 9.43 -0.84
CA ASN A 20 8.80 9.14 -0.45
C ASN A 20 9.31 10.12 0.60
N ARG A 21 8.94 11.40 0.50
CA ARG A 21 9.30 12.43 1.48
C ARG A 21 8.68 12.14 2.84
N ASN A 22 7.43 11.69 2.87
CA ASN A 22 6.76 11.27 4.10
C ASN A 22 7.51 10.10 4.76
N ALA A 23 7.86 9.07 3.99
CA ALA A 23 8.60 7.91 4.50
C ALA A 23 9.94 8.31 5.17
N SER A 24 10.70 9.26 4.60
CA SER A 24 11.94 9.71 5.22
C SER A 24 11.78 10.28 6.64
N GLY A 25 10.59 10.75 7.01
CA GLY A 25 10.30 11.21 8.38
C GLY A 25 10.24 10.10 9.42
N PHE A 26 10.10 8.84 9.00
CA PHE A 26 9.93 7.67 9.86
C PHE A 26 11.11 6.68 9.77
N GLU A 27 12.19 7.05 9.08
CA GLU A 27 13.33 6.16 8.80
C GLU A 27 13.96 5.56 10.07
N LEU A 28 13.97 6.33 11.17
CA LEU A 28 14.53 5.89 12.45
C LEU A 28 13.60 4.91 13.20
N GLU A 29 12.29 5.07 13.05
CA GLU A 29 11.27 4.29 13.78
C GLU A 29 10.89 3.02 13.01
N TYR A 30 10.70 3.15 11.69
CA TYR A 30 10.27 2.08 10.80
C TYR A 30 11.17 1.97 9.54
N PRO A 31 12.47 1.67 9.69
CA PRO A 31 13.43 1.67 8.57
C PRO A 31 12.99 0.74 7.44
N GLU A 32 12.44 -0.42 7.79
CA GLU A 32 11.98 -1.42 6.83
C GLU A 32 10.69 -0.99 6.10
N ALA A 33 9.74 -0.39 6.82
CA ALA A 33 8.53 0.16 6.20
C ALA A 33 8.89 1.31 5.25
N CYS A 34 9.83 2.18 5.64
CA CYS A 34 10.29 3.28 4.79
C CYS A 34 10.96 2.78 3.51
N LYS A 35 11.80 1.74 3.62
CA LYS A 35 12.36 1.05 2.45
C LYS A 35 11.27 0.47 1.57
N THR A 36 10.28 -0.18 2.18
CA THR A 36 9.15 -0.81 1.51
C THR A 36 8.29 0.21 0.74
N ILE A 37 7.98 1.36 1.34
CA ILE A 37 7.22 2.44 0.70
C ILE A 37 7.90 2.94 -0.57
N ARG A 38 9.24 3.01 -0.56
CA ARG A 38 10.02 3.52 -1.68
C ARG A 38 10.16 2.52 -2.83
N LEU A 39 10.25 1.23 -2.52
CA LEU A 39 10.62 0.19 -3.49
C LEU A 39 9.44 -0.66 -3.95
N ASP A 40 8.45 -0.88 -3.09
CA ASP A 40 7.38 -1.86 -3.28
C ASP A 40 6.04 -1.19 -3.61
N HIS A 41 6.07 -0.09 -4.37
CA HIS A 41 4.88 0.59 -4.87
C HIS A 41 4.89 0.69 -6.38
N TYR A 42 3.76 0.33 -7.01
CA TYR A 42 3.46 0.68 -8.38
C TYR A 42 2.55 1.92 -8.38
N VAL A 43 3.15 3.11 -8.52
CA VAL A 43 2.47 4.40 -8.38
C VAL A 43 1.74 4.49 -7.02
N ASP A 44 0.41 4.36 -7.00
CA ASP A 44 -0.48 4.39 -5.84
C ASP A 44 -0.78 3.00 -5.25
N ASP A 45 -0.44 1.92 -5.94
CA ASP A 45 -0.63 0.55 -5.46
C ASP A 45 0.57 0.08 -4.62
N PHE A 46 0.30 -0.41 -3.41
CA PHE A 46 1.29 -1.07 -2.55
C PHE A 46 1.32 -2.58 -2.82
N LEU A 47 2.48 -3.12 -3.23
CA LEU A 47 2.63 -4.51 -3.66
C LEU A 47 3.94 -5.10 -3.12
N LYS A 48 3.84 -5.96 -2.10
CA LYS A 48 5.02 -6.62 -1.51
C LYS A 48 4.76 -8.09 -1.17
N GLY A 49 5.74 -8.93 -1.51
CA GLY A 49 5.85 -10.31 -1.02
C GLY A 49 6.69 -10.38 0.26
N PHE A 50 6.38 -11.36 1.10
CA PHE A 50 7.06 -11.61 2.38
C PHE A 50 7.32 -13.11 2.57
N ASP A 51 8.38 -13.44 3.29
CA ASP A 51 8.76 -14.84 3.57
C ASP A 51 8.04 -15.42 4.80
N SER A 52 7.46 -14.56 5.64
CA SER A 52 6.70 -14.96 6.84
C SER A 52 5.43 -14.14 7.04
N ILE A 53 4.43 -14.74 7.70
CA ILE A 53 3.16 -14.06 8.03
C ILE A 53 3.40 -12.93 9.03
N GLU A 54 4.29 -13.15 9.99
CA GLU A 54 4.66 -12.23 11.06
C GLU A 54 5.30 -10.95 10.49
N GLU A 55 6.24 -11.11 9.55
CA GLU A 55 6.85 -9.99 8.85
C GLU A 55 5.82 -9.23 8.00
N ALA A 56 4.99 -9.95 7.25
CA ALA A 56 3.95 -9.35 6.42
C ALA A 56 2.99 -8.48 7.24
N LYS A 57 2.56 -8.97 8.40
CA LYS A 57 1.70 -8.24 9.34
C LYS A 57 2.40 -7.01 9.89
N ARG A 58 3.62 -7.16 10.42
CA ARG A 58 4.36 -6.06 11.05
C ARG A 58 4.64 -4.94 10.04
N VAL A 59 5.24 -5.29 8.90
CA VAL A 59 5.68 -4.30 7.90
C VAL A 59 4.47 -3.63 7.26
N SER A 60 3.45 -4.39 6.85
CA SER A 60 2.28 -3.79 6.19
C SER A 60 1.51 -2.85 7.13
N LYS A 61 1.50 -3.13 8.45
CA LYS A 61 0.88 -2.25 9.44
C LYS A 61 1.68 -0.95 9.61
N GLN A 62 3.00 -1.06 9.70
CA GLN A 62 3.88 0.12 9.76
C GLN A 62 3.77 0.97 8.49
N VAL A 63 3.70 0.34 7.32
CA VAL A 63 3.45 1.02 6.04
C VAL A 63 2.12 1.78 6.09
N TYR A 64 1.04 1.12 6.51
CA TYR A 64 -0.27 1.74 6.66
C TYR A 64 -0.22 2.95 7.60
N GLU A 65 0.42 2.81 8.77
CA GLU A 65 0.57 3.89 9.75
C GLU A 65 1.34 5.09 9.18
N VAL A 66 2.47 4.86 8.51
CA VAL A 66 3.26 5.92 7.87
C VAL A 66 2.43 6.67 6.83
N HIS A 67 1.71 5.96 5.97
CA HIS A 67 0.86 6.60 4.96
C HIS A 67 -0.32 7.36 5.58
N LEU A 68 -0.98 6.79 6.59
CA LEU A 68 -2.10 7.42 7.28
C LEU A 68 -1.71 8.75 7.93
N LYS A 69 -0.47 8.89 8.44
CA LYS A 69 0.06 10.16 8.97
C LYS A 69 0.16 11.27 7.93
N ALA A 70 0.26 10.93 6.64
CA ALA A 70 0.21 11.87 5.52
C ALA A 70 -1.18 11.96 4.86
N ALA A 71 -2.23 11.41 5.49
CA ALA A 71 -3.57 11.28 4.93
C ALA A 71 -3.62 10.47 3.61
N PHE A 72 -2.64 9.59 3.38
CA PHE A 72 -2.68 8.58 2.34
C PHE A 72 -3.27 7.30 2.93
N GLU A 73 -4.58 7.15 2.85
CA GLU A 73 -5.22 5.92 3.33
C GLU A 73 -5.06 4.81 2.29
N LEU A 74 -4.33 3.74 2.62
CA LEU A 74 -4.31 2.53 1.81
C LEU A 74 -5.62 1.76 2.00
N ARG A 75 -6.29 1.49 0.88
CA ARG A 75 -7.62 0.85 0.84
C ARG A 75 -7.54 -0.46 0.09
N VAL A 76 -8.55 -1.31 0.31
CA VAL A 76 -8.76 -2.57 -0.43
C VAL A 76 -7.52 -3.46 -0.43
N TRP A 77 -7.36 -4.24 0.63
CA TRP A 77 -6.21 -5.12 0.76
C TRP A 77 -6.53 -6.54 0.30
N ALA A 78 -5.56 -7.16 -0.35
CA ALA A 78 -5.61 -8.54 -0.79
C ALA A 78 -4.38 -9.29 -0.29
N SER A 79 -4.56 -10.56 0.05
CA SER A 79 -3.46 -11.45 0.44
C SER A 79 -3.84 -12.89 0.14
N ASN A 80 -2.83 -13.72 -0.14
CA ASN A 80 -2.96 -15.16 -0.21
C ASN A 80 -3.15 -15.82 1.17
N LYS A 81 -2.92 -15.09 2.27
CA LYS A 81 -3.11 -15.56 3.65
C LYS A 81 -4.14 -14.70 4.37
N ILE A 82 -5.27 -15.33 4.72
CA ILE A 82 -6.37 -14.65 5.40
C ILE A 82 -5.97 -14.13 6.80
N GLU A 83 -4.96 -14.74 7.44
CA GLU A 83 -4.48 -14.32 8.76
C GLU A 83 -3.90 -12.90 8.73
N ILE A 84 -3.33 -12.47 7.60
CA ILE A 84 -2.80 -11.11 7.41
C ILE A 84 -3.96 -10.12 7.33
N LEU A 85 -5.01 -10.45 6.57
CA LEU A 85 -6.18 -9.59 6.39
C LEU A 85 -6.97 -9.40 7.69
N ASN A 86 -7.16 -10.47 8.48
CA ASN A 86 -7.96 -10.39 9.70
C ASN A 86 -7.37 -9.43 10.76
N GLU A 87 -6.05 -9.24 10.77
CA GLU A 87 -5.37 -8.34 11.72
C GLU A 87 -5.38 -6.88 11.26
N MET A 88 -5.37 -6.65 9.94
CA MET A 88 -5.38 -5.31 9.36
C MET A 88 -6.79 -4.68 9.36
N PHE A 89 -7.86 -5.48 9.35
CA PHE A 89 -9.25 -5.02 9.16
C PHE A 89 -10.22 -5.35 10.30
N VAL A 90 -9.83 -5.13 11.55
CA VAL A 90 -10.74 -5.36 12.69
C VAL A 90 -12.00 -4.47 12.63
N THR A 91 -12.03 -3.37 11.84
CA THR A 91 -13.12 -2.38 11.90
C THR A 91 -13.60 -1.74 10.59
N GLN A 92 -13.15 -2.16 9.40
CA GLN A 92 -13.69 -1.61 8.15
C GLN A 92 -14.32 -2.71 7.29
N ASN A 93 -15.63 -2.55 6.99
CA ASN A 93 -16.43 -3.33 6.04
C ASN A 93 -15.94 -3.13 4.59
N ASN A 94 -14.64 -3.27 4.33
CA ASN A 94 -14.11 -3.24 2.99
C ASN A 94 -14.21 -4.64 2.38
N GLU A 95 -14.69 -4.68 1.14
CA GLU A 95 -14.78 -5.89 0.32
C GLU A 95 -13.44 -6.63 0.36
N LYS A 96 -13.41 -7.79 1.00
CA LYS A 96 -12.22 -8.66 1.00
C LYS A 96 -12.00 -9.13 -0.44
N MET A 97 -11.00 -8.57 -1.11
CA MET A 97 -10.66 -9.02 -2.46
C MET A 97 -9.84 -10.31 -2.36
N GLN A 98 -10.44 -11.43 -2.79
CA GLN A 98 -9.74 -12.71 -2.90
C GLN A 98 -8.90 -12.70 -4.18
N LEU A 99 -7.59 -12.88 -4.04
CA LEU A 99 -6.70 -13.01 -5.18
C LEU A 99 -6.87 -14.43 -5.75
N GLY A 100 -7.44 -14.57 -6.96
CA GLY A 100 -7.50 -15.83 -7.71
C GLY A 100 -8.82 -16.62 -7.68
N SER A 101 -9.95 -16.01 -7.29
CA SER A 101 -11.26 -16.68 -7.37
C SER A 101 -11.82 -16.80 -8.78
N ASP A 102 -11.36 -15.94 -9.71
CA ASP A 102 -11.84 -15.92 -11.09
C ASP A 102 -10.70 -16.32 -12.05
N THR A 103 -10.79 -17.54 -12.57
CA THR A 103 -10.06 -17.94 -13.77
C THR A 103 -10.44 -16.99 -14.90
N HIS A 104 -9.48 -16.21 -15.39
CA HIS A 104 -9.60 -15.20 -16.47
C HIS A 104 -10.04 -13.77 -16.07
N ILE A 105 -9.26 -13.09 -15.23
CA ILE A 105 -9.26 -11.62 -15.23
C ILE A 105 -7.83 -11.10 -15.43
N GLU A 106 -7.50 -10.72 -16.66
CA GLU A 106 -6.37 -9.85 -16.93
C GLU A 106 -6.78 -8.43 -16.53
N LYS A 107 -6.37 -7.99 -15.33
CA LYS A 107 -6.41 -6.57 -14.96
C LYS A 107 -5.07 -5.97 -15.40
N SER A 108 -5.06 -5.33 -16.56
CA SER A 108 -3.92 -4.53 -17.00
C SER A 108 -3.71 -3.38 -16.01
N LEU A 109 -2.51 -3.27 -15.45
CA LEU A 109 -2.10 -2.13 -14.62
C LEU A 109 -1.83 -0.94 -15.56
N GLY A 110 -2.81 -0.05 -15.69
CA GLY A 110 -2.77 0.99 -16.71
C GLY A 110 -3.09 0.44 -18.10
N LEU A 111 -3.55 1.34 -18.98
CA LEU A 111 -3.94 1.06 -20.38
C LEU A 111 -2.96 0.16 -21.12
#